data_AF-A0A7S4N1I8-F1
#
_entry.id   AF-A0A7S4N1I8-F1
#
_cell.length_a   1.000
_cell.length_b   1.000
_cell.length_c   1.000
_cell.angle_alpha   90.00
_cell.angle_beta   90.00
_cell.angle_gamma   90.00
#
_symmetry.space_group_name_H-M   'P 1'
#
loop_
_entity.id
_entity.type
_entity.pdbx_description
1 polymer ?
#
loop_
_entity_poly.entity_id
_entity_poly.type
_entity_poly.pdbx_seq_one_letter_code
_entity_poly.pdbx_strand_id
1 'polypeptide(L)'
;DDDDEEENKKKDESSSSGVAAAGGGGGRFLDPECIAMVCITHIPTNSGIVNPVNEIGRLIDQCNTKFEGGRSPPSHHHHHHRGGLPRILYVVDACQSAGQIRLDVRKMRCHVLAATGRKYLRGPRGTGFLYVERETANVLVPSHVDHSAAPLVAGVPRLSPIAPRSSSSSSA
;
A
#
# COMPACT_ATOMS: atom_id res chain seq x y z
N ASP A 1 -60.66 5.98 18.85
CA ASP A 1 -60.71 7.23 19.62
C ASP A 1 -59.65 7.10 20.71
N ASP A 2 -58.35 7.21 20.42
CA ASP A 2 -57.72 8.16 19.51
C ASP A 2 -56.58 7.51 18.72
N ASP A 3 -56.70 7.60 17.40
CA ASP A 3 -55.62 7.47 16.42
C ASP A 3 -54.78 8.77 16.41
N ASP A 4 -53.65 8.71 15.71
CA ASP A 4 -52.76 9.82 15.32
C ASP A 4 -51.61 10.17 16.30
N GLU A 5 -50.42 9.62 16.03
CA GLU A 5 -49.35 10.46 15.48
C GLU A 5 -48.23 9.62 14.84
N GLU A 6 -48.10 9.90 13.56
CA GLU A 6 -47.24 9.37 12.53
C GLU A 6 -45.78 9.82 12.70
N GLU A 7 -44.87 9.10 12.04
CA GLU A 7 -43.60 9.62 11.52
C GLU A 7 -42.64 10.39 12.47
N ASN A 8 -41.49 9.77 12.76
CA ASN A 8 -40.25 10.45 12.37
C ASN A 8 -39.03 9.51 12.27
N LYS A 9 -38.55 9.42 11.03
CA LYS A 9 -37.14 9.41 10.64
C LYS A 9 -36.27 8.22 11.06
N LYS A 10 -36.27 7.24 10.15
CA LYS A 10 -35.01 6.71 9.58
C LYS A 10 -34.08 7.88 9.28
N LYS A 11 -33.04 8.09 10.10
CA LYS A 11 -31.88 8.92 9.75
C LYS A 11 -30.72 7.99 9.46
N ASP A 12 -30.53 7.73 8.17
CA ASP A 12 -29.24 7.84 7.48
C ASP A 12 -27.98 7.66 8.34
N GLU A 13 -27.65 6.41 8.67
CA GLU A 13 -26.26 6.03 8.95
C GLU A 13 -25.51 5.86 7.63
N SER A 14 -25.39 6.93 6.86
CA SER A 14 -24.33 7.10 5.88
C SER A 14 -23.12 7.71 6.60
N SER A 15 -22.54 6.94 7.53
CA SER A 15 -21.26 7.27 8.14
C SER A 15 -20.19 7.15 7.06
N SER A 16 -19.94 8.27 6.38
CA SER A 16 -18.82 8.44 5.47
C SER A 16 -17.54 8.21 6.27
N SER A 17 -16.92 7.05 6.05
CA SER A 17 -15.63 6.68 6.63
C SER A 17 -14.52 7.49 5.95
N GLY A 18 -14.51 8.80 6.16
CA GLY A 18 -13.43 9.66 5.69
C GLY A 18 -12.25 9.57 6.65
N VAL A 19 -11.06 9.36 6.08
CA VAL A 19 -9.81 9.34 6.83
C VAL A 19 -9.45 10.79 7.17
N ALA A 20 -9.35 11.12 8.45
CA ALA A 20 -8.90 12.43 8.90
C ALA A 20 -7.39 12.58 8.62
N ALA A 21 -7.02 13.52 7.74
CA ALA A 21 -5.64 13.93 7.61
C ALA A 21 -5.24 14.73 8.86
N ALA A 22 -4.20 14.28 9.58
CA ALA A 22 -3.73 14.95 10.78
C ALA A 22 -3.08 16.30 10.41
N GLY A 23 -3.80 17.39 10.67
CA GLY A 23 -3.36 18.78 10.58
C GLY A 23 -4.45 19.69 11.15
N GLY A 24 -4.10 20.51 12.14
CA GLY A 24 -5.05 21.18 13.03
C GLY A 24 -6.09 22.10 12.35
N GLY A 25 -7.28 22.16 12.98
CA GLY A 25 -8.29 23.20 12.76
C GLY A 25 -9.34 22.90 11.69
N GLY A 26 -10.49 22.35 12.11
CA GLY A 26 -11.68 22.12 11.26
C GLY A 26 -11.54 20.89 10.37
N GLY A 27 -12.22 19.80 10.74
CA GLY A 27 -12.14 18.50 10.06
C GLY A 27 -12.50 18.60 8.58
N ARG A 28 -11.49 18.78 7.73
CA ARG A 28 -11.62 18.60 6.29
C ARG A 28 -11.49 17.10 6.03
N PHE A 29 -12.61 16.46 5.74
CA PHE A 29 -12.62 15.11 5.22
C PHE A 29 -11.85 15.09 3.90
N LEU A 30 -10.96 14.10 3.73
CA LEU A 30 -10.35 13.84 2.44
C LEU A 30 -11.45 13.32 1.51
N ASP A 31 -11.69 14.01 0.40
CA ASP A 31 -12.57 13.53 -0.65
C ASP A 31 -11.92 12.30 -1.30
N PRO A 32 -12.53 11.10 -1.18
CA PRO A 32 -12.00 9.88 -1.78
C PRO A 32 -11.80 9.99 -3.29
N GLU A 33 -12.50 10.92 -3.95
CA GLU A 33 -12.39 11.10 -5.38
C GLU A 33 -11.08 11.72 -5.85
N CYS A 34 -10.40 12.43 -4.95
CA CYS A 34 -9.13 13.10 -5.22
C CYS A 34 -7.92 12.31 -4.70
N ILE A 35 -8.12 11.14 -4.10
CA ILE A 35 -7.04 10.32 -3.54
C ILE A 35 -6.50 9.39 -4.63
N ALA A 36 -5.24 9.57 -5.01
CA ALA A 36 -4.56 8.64 -5.92
C ALA A 36 -3.95 7.44 -5.18
N MET A 37 -3.54 7.62 -3.92
CA MET A 37 -2.78 6.62 -3.18
C MET A 37 -2.93 6.79 -1.67
N VAL A 38 -2.96 5.66 -0.96
CA VAL A 38 -2.84 5.59 0.50
C VAL A 38 -1.62 4.74 0.85
N CYS A 39 -0.71 5.32 1.64
CA CYS A 39 0.47 4.63 2.16
C CYS A 39 0.37 4.53 3.69
N ILE A 40 0.59 3.34 4.25
CA ILE A 40 0.59 3.16 5.70
C ILE A 40 1.70 2.22 6.17
N THR A 41 2.36 2.58 7.27
CA THR A 41 3.27 1.68 7.98
C THR A 41 2.46 0.77 8.90
N HIS A 42 2.55 -0.54 8.72
CA HIS A 42 1.80 -1.51 9.53
C HIS A 42 2.19 -1.44 11.01
N ILE A 43 3.49 -1.45 11.30
CA ILE A 43 4.03 -1.29 12.65
C ILE A 43 5.15 -0.25 12.60
N PRO A 44 4.96 0.98 13.11
CA PRO A 44 6.04 1.96 13.21
C PRO A 44 7.03 1.59 14.32
N THR A 45 8.27 2.07 14.22
CA THR A 45 9.38 1.67 15.11
C THR A 45 9.20 2.11 16.57
N ASN A 46 8.52 3.24 16.81
CA ASN A 46 8.68 3.96 18.08
C ASN A 46 7.40 4.12 18.91
N SER A 47 6.24 3.68 18.43
CA SER A 47 4.95 3.98 19.09
C SER A 47 4.24 2.77 19.69
N GLY A 48 4.72 1.55 19.45
CA GLY A 48 4.06 0.33 19.93
C GLY A 48 2.66 0.07 19.31
N ILE A 49 2.26 0.87 18.31
CA ILE A 49 0.98 0.76 17.63
C ILE A 49 1.06 -0.32 16.54
N VAL A 50 -0.02 -1.06 16.36
CA VAL A 50 -0.26 -1.90 15.18
C VAL A 50 -1.42 -1.28 14.41
N ASN A 51 -1.15 -0.79 13.21
CA ASN A 51 -2.17 -0.15 12.39
C ASN A 51 -3.13 -1.19 11.78
N PRO A 52 -4.45 -0.89 11.69
CA PRO A 52 -5.49 -1.80 11.21
C PRO A 52 -5.48 -1.91 9.66
N VAL A 53 -4.42 -2.50 9.11
CA VAL A 53 -4.21 -2.56 7.65
C VAL A 53 -5.27 -3.39 6.91
N ASN A 54 -5.90 -4.35 7.58
CA ASN A 54 -6.98 -5.15 6.98
C ASN A 54 -8.27 -4.34 6.85
N GLU A 55 -8.65 -3.59 7.90
CA GLU A 55 -9.82 -2.70 7.85
C GLU A 55 -9.62 -1.60 6.80
N ILE A 56 -8.45 -0.97 6.78
CA ILE A 56 -8.12 0.07 5.80
C ILE A 56 -8.17 -0.49 4.37
N GLY A 57 -7.57 -1.65 4.14
CA GLY A 57 -7.63 -2.31 2.83
C GLY A 57 -9.05 -2.63 2.38
N ARG A 58 -9.92 -3.08 3.29
CA ARG A 58 -11.34 -3.32 2.98
C ARG A 58 -12.06 -2.02 2.57
N LEU A 59 -11.80 -0.90 3.24
CA LEU A 59 -12.39 0.39 2.90
C LEU A 59 -11.91 0.90 1.54
N ILE A 60 -10.61 0.80 1.26
CA ILE A 60 -10.04 1.21 -0.01
C ILE A 60 -10.58 0.36 -1.16
N ASP A 61 -10.66 -0.96 -0.96
CA ASP A 61 -11.22 -1.88 -1.95
C ASP A 61 -12.69 -1.53 -2.26
N GLN A 62 -13.51 -1.25 -1.24
CA GLN A 62 -14.88 -0.76 -1.45
C GLN A 62 -14.93 0.56 -2.24
N CYS A 63 -14.00 1.47 -1.99
CA CYS A 63 -13.87 2.71 -2.74
C CYS A 63 -13.42 2.48 -4.18
N ASN A 64 -12.62 1.46 -4.48
CA ASN A 64 -12.24 1.11 -5.84
C ASN A 64 -13.42 0.45 -6.57
N THR A 65 -14.10 -0.53 -5.95
CA THR A 65 -15.20 -1.28 -6.59
C THR A 65 -16.44 -0.44 -6.85
N LYS A 66 -16.77 0.53 -5.97
CA LYS A 66 -17.96 1.40 -6.14
C LYS A 66 -17.90 2.23 -7.43
N PHE A 67 -16.71 2.47 -7.97
CA PHE A 67 -16.51 3.29 -9.16
C PHE A 67 -16.39 2.46 -10.44
N GLU A 68 -15.95 1.21 -10.35
CA GLU A 68 -15.94 0.27 -11.47
C GLU A 68 -17.36 -0.10 -11.96
N GLY A 69 -18.36 0.00 -11.08
CA GLY A 69 -19.76 -0.38 -11.34
C GLY A 69 -20.66 0.64 -12.08
N GLY A 70 -20.12 1.70 -12.70
CA GLY A 70 -20.89 2.53 -13.66
C GLY A 70 -21.30 3.94 -13.22
N ARG A 71 -20.41 4.71 -12.57
CA ARG A 71 -20.50 6.18 -12.62
C ARG A 71 -19.22 6.75 -13.20
N SER A 72 -19.32 7.37 -14.38
CA SER A 72 -18.30 8.27 -14.90
C SER A 72 -17.91 9.28 -13.80
N PRO A 73 -16.61 9.59 -13.64
CA PRO A 73 -16.15 10.49 -12.59
C PRO A 73 -16.85 11.86 -12.71
N PRO A 74 -17.25 12.51 -11.60
CA PRO A 74 -17.81 13.83 -11.65
C PRO A 74 -16.76 14.82 -12.18
N SER A 75 -17.22 15.60 -13.15
CA SER A 75 -16.43 16.49 -13.97
C SER A 75 -16.06 17.77 -13.23
N HIS A 76 -15.12 17.70 -12.27
CA HIS A 76 -14.41 18.90 -11.80
C HIS A 76 -12.93 18.53 -11.53
N HIS A 77 -12.08 18.87 -12.50
CA HIS A 77 -10.63 18.58 -12.62
C HIS A 77 -10.26 17.20 -13.19
N HIS A 78 -9.66 17.27 -14.39
CA HIS A 78 -9.21 16.15 -15.19
C HIS A 78 -8.20 15.24 -14.46
N HIS A 79 -8.67 14.15 -13.85
CA HIS A 79 -7.84 12.97 -13.65
C HIS A 79 -8.17 11.94 -14.73
N HIS A 80 -7.33 11.90 -15.76
CA HIS A 80 -7.29 10.77 -16.68
C HIS A 80 -6.94 9.51 -15.88
N HIS A 81 -7.87 8.57 -15.79
CA HIS A 81 -7.60 7.17 -15.44
C HIS A 81 -6.74 6.57 -16.58
N ARG A 82 -5.46 6.92 -16.60
CA ARG A 82 -4.48 6.35 -17.54
C ARG A 82 -4.09 4.97 -17.01
N GLY A 83 -4.68 3.93 -17.59
CA GLY A 83 -4.09 2.59 -17.70
C GLY A 83 -3.97 1.78 -16.40
N GLY A 84 -4.96 0.91 -16.16
CA GLY A 84 -4.85 -0.34 -15.40
C GLY A 84 -4.39 -0.32 -13.94
N LEU A 85 -4.06 0.84 -13.35
CA LEU A 85 -3.88 1.00 -11.91
C LEU A 85 -5.23 1.15 -11.20
N PRO A 86 -5.35 0.68 -9.95
CA PRO A 86 -6.51 0.96 -9.11
C PRO A 86 -6.66 2.48 -8.94
N ARG A 87 -7.90 2.94 -8.74
CA ARG A 87 -8.17 4.37 -8.49
C ARG A 87 -7.40 4.87 -7.27
N ILE A 88 -7.51 4.14 -6.17
CA ILE A 88 -6.70 4.36 -4.96
C ILE A 88 -5.69 3.22 -4.86
N LEU A 89 -4.43 3.52 -5.13
CA LEU A 89 -3.33 2.59 -4.90
C LEU A 89 -3.09 2.44 -3.39
N TYR A 90 -3.08 1.20 -2.90
CA TYR A 90 -2.89 0.90 -1.48
C TYR A 90 -1.52 0.26 -1.22
N VAL A 91 -0.67 0.98 -0.49
CA VAL A 91 0.71 0.59 -0.20
C VAL A 91 0.91 0.38 1.29
N VAL A 92 1.47 -0.78 1.66
CA VAL A 92 1.78 -1.12 3.05
C VAL A 92 3.29 -1.23 3.25
N ASP A 93 3.84 -0.42 4.16
CA ASP A 93 5.18 -0.63 4.69
C ASP A 93 5.12 -1.65 5.84
N ALA A 94 5.65 -2.84 5.57
CA ALA A 94 5.71 -3.97 6.47
C ALA A 94 7.11 -4.20 7.05
N CYS A 95 8.01 -3.20 7.01
CA CYS A 95 9.39 -3.39 7.44
C CYS A 95 9.52 -3.91 8.88
N GLN A 96 8.72 -3.42 9.82
CA GLN A 96 8.74 -3.94 11.20
C GLN A 96 7.87 -5.18 11.39
N SER A 97 6.84 -5.40 10.57
CA SER A 97 5.91 -6.51 10.78
C SER A 97 6.37 -7.81 10.10
N ALA A 98 7.12 -7.72 9.00
CA ALA A 98 7.64 -8.88 8.29
C ALA A 98 8.64 -9.66 9.15
N GLY A 99 8.36 -10.95 9.35
CA GLY A 99 9.12 -11.83 10.25
C GLY A 99 8.73 -11.74 11.72
N GLN A 100 8.00 -10.69 12.13
CA GLN A 100 7.48 -10.56 13.49
C GLN A 100 6.06 -11.13 13.62
N ILE A 101 5.20 -10.86 12.63
CA ILE A 101 3.81 -11.31 12.59
C ILE A 101 3.47 -11.89 11.21
N ARG A 102 2.37 -12.66 11.14
CA ARG A 102 1.87 -13.20 9.86
C ARG A 102 1.35 -12.06 8.98
N LEU A 103 1.83 -12.02 7.74
CA LEU A 103 1.34 -11.11 6.71
C LEU A 103 0.52 -11.90 5.70
N ASP A 104 -0.69 -11.44 5.40
CA ASP A 104 -1.57 -12.03 4.41
C ASP A 104 -2.09 -10.92 3.49
N VAL A 105 -1.41 -10.76 2.35
CA VAL A 105 -1.71 -9.70 1.36
C VAL A 105 -3.13 -9.76 0.83
N ARG A 106 -3.77 -10.94 0.82
CA ARG A 106 -5.17 -11.11 0.39
C ARG A 106 -6.14 -10.58 1.43
N LYS A 107 -5.87 -10.79 2.72
CA LYS A 107 -6.66 -10.20 3.81
C LYS A 107 -6.44 -8.69 3.90
N MET A 108 -5.21 -8.24 3.68
CA MET A 108 -4.82 -6.83 3.70
C MET A 108 -5.35 -6.06 2.49
N ARG A 109 -5.64 -6.72 1.36
CA ARG A 109 -6.09 -6.08 0.11
C ARG A 109 -5.15 -4.95 -0.35
N CYS A 110 -3.86 -5.09 -0.06
CA CYS A 110 -2.85 -4.13 -0.50
C CYS A 110 -2.38 -4.47 -1.92
N HIS A 111 -2.20 -3.43 -2.72
CA HIS A 111 -1.70 -3.55 -4.09
C HIS A 111 -0.16 -3.66 -4.09
N VAL A 112 0.48 -3.02 -3.10
CA VAL A 112 1.93 -3.07 -2.90
C VAL A 112 2.23 -3.28 -1.43
N LEU A 113 3.20 -4.15 -1.13
CA LEU A 113 3.75 -4.31 0.22
C LEU A 113 5.27 -4.34 0.16
N ALA A 114 5.91 -3.46 0.93
CA ALA A 114 7.37 -3.35 1.01
C ALA A 114 7.88 -3.84 2.36
N ALA A 115 9.00 -4.58 2.36
CA ALA A 115 9.65 -5.04 3.59
C ALA A 115 11.17 -5.10 3.45
N THR A 116 11.88 -4.94 4.57
CA THR A 116 13.34 -5.13 4.66
C THR A 116 13.70 -6.44 5.34
N GLY A 117 14.78 -7.09 4.90
CA GLY A 117 15.28 -8.32 5.49
C GLY A 117 15.97 -8.12 6.85
N ARG A 118 16.64 -6.98 7.07
CA ARG A 118 17.53 -6.74 8.23
C ARG A 118 16.87 -6.55 9.60
N LYS A 119 15.55 -6.70 9.68
CA LYS A 119 14.76 -6.60 10.92
C LYS A 119 14.42 -8.01 11.39
N TYR A 120 13.16 -8.32 11.65
CA TYR A 120 12.75 -9.61 12.21
C TYR A 120 12.96 -10.80 11.25
N LEU A 121 13.16 -10.54 9.96
CA LEU A 121 13.58 -11.57 8.99
C LEU A 121 15.06 -11.98 9.11
N ARG A 122 15.87 -11.26 9.90
CA ARG A 122 17.30 -11.54 10.14
C ARG A 122 18.17 -11.64 8.88
N GLY A 123 17.76 -10.98 7.80
CA GLY A 123 18.53 -10.87 6.57
C GLY A 123 19.69 -9.87 6.70
N PRO A 124 20.65 -9.88 5.76
CA PRO A 124 21.71 -8.88 5.71
C PRO A 124 21.18 -7.44 5.51
N ARG A 125 21.98 -6.44 5.90
CA ARG A 125 21.72 -5.05 5.50
C ARG A 125 21.69 -4.96 3.96
N GLY A 126 20.81 -4.12 3.42
CA GLY A 126 20.62 -3.97 1.97
C GLY A 126 19.67 -5.00 1.34
N THR A 127 19.14 -5.95 2.11
CA THR A 127 18.13 -6.90 1.62
C THR A 127 16.70 -6.45 1.95
N GLY A 128 15.77 -6.84 1.09
CA GLY A 128 14.34 -6.59 1.23
C GLY A 128 13.58 -7.29 0.12
N PHE A 129 12.26 -7.15 0.15
CA PHE A 129 11.41 -7.59 -0.93
C PHE A 129 10.24 -6.63 -1.12
N LEU A 130 9.69 -6.66 -2.32
CA LEU A 130 8.48 -5.95 -2.70
C LEU A 130 7.49 -6.98 -3.22
N TYR A 131 6.31 -7.03 -2.60
CA TYR A 131 5.14 -7.65 -3.19
C TYR A 131 4.40 -6.59 -4.00
N VAL A 132 4.02 -6.96 -5.22
CA VAL A 132 3.14 -6.16 -6.07
C VAL A 132 2.07 -7.11 -6.58
N GLU A 133 0.81 -6.72 -6.42
CA GLU A 133 -0.31 -7.44 -7.02
C GLU A 133 -0.14 -7.53 -8.53
N ARG A 134 -0.55 -8.66 -9.12
CA ARG A 134 -0.30 -8.97 -10.52
C ARG A 134 -0.82 -7.91 -11.49
N GLU A 135 -2.03 -7.41 -11.28
CA GLU A 135 -2.65 -6.41 -12.18
C GLU A 135 -1.90 -5.08 -12.12
N THR A 136 -1.58 -4.64 -10.90
CA THR A 136 -0.73 -3.47 -10.66
C THR A 136 0.66 -3.65 -11.29
N ALA A 137 1.28 -4.82 -11.13
CA ALA A 137 2.62 -5.12 -11.66
C ALA A 137 2.67 -5.09 -13.20
N ASN A 138 1.57 -5.42 -13.89
CA ASN A 138 1.50 -5.41 -15.35
C ASN A 138 1.56 -4.00 -15.96
N VAL A 139 1.30 -2.96 -15.16
CA VAL A 139 1.28 -1.56 -15.61
C VAL A 139 2.37 -0.71 -14.99
N LEU A 140 3.01 -1.18 -13.90
CA LEU A 140 4.16 -0.51 -13.32
C LEU A 140 5.39 -0.69 -14.21
N VAL A 141 5.85 0.42 -14.79
CA VAL A 141 7.13 0.49 -15.51
C VAL A 141 8.14 1.21 -14.61
N PRO A 142 9.29 0.61 -14.29
CA PRO A 142 10.35 1.29 -13.56
C PRO A 142 10.79 2.53 -14.34
N SER A 143 10.74 3.71 -13.70
CA SER A 143 11.22 4.95 -14.33
C SER A 143 12.73 4.90 -14.60
N HIS A 144 13.46 4.15 -13.78
CA HIS A 144 14.88 3.90 -13.90
C HIS A 144 15.12 2.42 -13.60
N VAL A 145 15.77 1.73 -14.53
CA VAL A 145 16.34 0.41 -14.28
C VAL A 145 17.80 0.66 -13.92
N ASP A 146 18.11 0.68 -12.62
CA ASP A 146 19.48 0.75 -12.13
C ASP A 146 19.83 -0.55 -11.41
N HIS A 147 21.10 -0.97 -11.53
CA HIS A 147 21.63 -2.29 -11.23
C HIS A 147 20.97 -3.45 -11.98
N SER A 148 21.70 -4.06 -12.92
CA SER A 148 21.32 -5.38 -13.44
C SER A 148 21.26 -6.37 -12.27
N ALA A 149 20.08 -6.93 -12.02
CA ALA A 149 19.99 -8.16 -11.24
C ALA A 149 20.79 -9.26 -11.93
N ALA A 150 21.31 -10.20 -11.14
CA ALA A 150 21.90 -11.43 -11.67
C ALA A 150 20.89 -12.11 -12.61
N PRO A 151 21.23 -12.36 -13.90
CA PRO A 151 20.32 -13.07 -14.79
C PRO A 151 20.00 -14.45 -14.20
N LEU A 152 18.73 -14.84 -14.23
CA LEU A 152 18.34 -16.19 -13.84
C LEU A 152 18.80 -17.17 -14.93
N VAL A 153 19.64 -18.13 -14.55
CA VAL A 153 20.01 -19.27 -15.42
C VAL A 153 19.47 -20.52 -14.76
N ALA A 154 18.55 -21.22 -15.45
CA ALA A 154 17.86 -22.42 -14.94
C ALA A 154 17.18 -22.23 -13.56
N GLY A 155 16.59 -21.03 -13.33
CA GLY A 155 15.90 -20.71 -12.07
C GLY A 155 16.81 -20.31 -10.91
N VAL A 156 18.13 -20.23 -11.12
CA VAL A 156 19.10 -19.80 -10.11
C VAL A 156 19.71 -18.45 -10.51
N PRO A 157 19.83 -17.47 -9.59
CA PRO A 157 20.51 -16.21 -9.89
C PRO A 157 21.98 -16.43 -10.25
N ARG A 158 22.40 -16.05 -11.45
CA ARG A 158 23.80 -16.06 -11.87
C ARG A 158 24.52 -14.81 -11.36
N LEU A 159 25.02 -14.87 -10.14
CA LEU A 159 25.81 -13.80 -9.55
C LEU A 159 27.05 -13.53 -10.40
N SER A 160 27.31 -12.26 -10.72
CA SER A 160 28.60 -11.86 -11.27
C SER A 160 29.70 -12.20 -10.26
N PRO A 161 30.86 -12.73 -10.69
CA PRO A 161 31.96 -13.00 -9.79
C PRO A 161 32.29 -11.72 -9.02
N ILE A 162 32.20 -11.78 -7.69
CA ILE A 162 32.61 -10.68 -6.81
C ILE A 162 34.04 -10.33 -7.20
N ALA A 163 34.28 -9.07 -7.60
CA ALA A 163 35.63 -8.61 -7.88
C ALA A 163 36.52 -8.97 -6.68
N PRO A 164 37.68 -9.61 -6.88
CA PRO A 164 38.52 -10.04 -5.79
C PRO A 164 38.84 -8.83 -4.93
N ARG A 165 38.68 -8.98 -3.60
CA ARG A 165 39.07 -7.95 -2.63
C ARG A 165 40.49 -7.54 -2.97
N SER A 166 40.72 -6.24 -3.19
CA SER A 166 42.08 -5.72 -3.28
C SER A 166 42.83 -6.19 -2.05
N SER A 167 43.86 -7.00 -2.27
CA SER A 167 44.82 -7.36 -1.24
C SER A 167 45.42 -6.05 -0.74
N SER A 168 45.06 -5.62 0.47
CA SER A 168 45.83 -4.61 1.16
C SER A 168 47.23 -5.17 1.36
N SER A 169 48.18 -4.64 0.59
CA SER A 169 49.61 -4.86 0.78
C SER A 169 49.97 -4.53 2.22
N SER A 170 50.46 -5.53 2.95
CA SER A 170 51.29 -5.33 4.13
C SER A 170 52.52 -4.52 3.71
N SER A 171 52.65 -3.28 4.19
CA SER A 171 53.92 -2.58 4.26
C SER A 171 54.43 -2.68 5.70
N ALA A 172 55.71 -3.01 5.79
CA ALA A 172 56.53 -3.25 6.99
C ALA A 172 56.45 -2.16 8.06
#